data_AF-A0A4S4ADS6-F1
#
_entry.id   AF-A0A4S4ADS6-F1
#
_cell.length_a   1.000
_cell.length_b   1.000
_cell.length_c   1.000
_cell.angle_alpha   90.00
_cell.angle_beta   90.00
_cell.angle_gamma   90.00
#
_symmetry.space_group_name_H-M   'P 1'
#
loop_
_entity.id
_entity.type
_entity.pdbx_description
1 polymer ?
#
loop_
_entity_poly.entity_id
_entity_poly.type
_entity_poly.pdbx_seq_one_letter_code
_entity_poly.pdbx_strand_id
1 'polypeptide(L)' 'MSITFDSIDATLRQITQRKEDDLRTTLDTIAGKDNPDTTDLYEMQRSMQQWTLMVQAQSTMVKELGDTLKGIVQKAG' A
#
# COMPACT_ATOMS: atom_id res chain seq x y z
N MET A 1 -24.81 -3.82 8.85
CA MET A 1 -23.59 -3.61 8.05
C MET A 1 -22.40 -3.82 8.97
N SER A 2 -21.96 -5.07 9.10
CA SER A 2 -20.74 -5.38 9.86
C SER A 2 -19.56 -4.90 9.02
N ILE A 3 -18.79 -3.97 9.56
CA ILE A 3 -17.42 -3.74 9.09
C ILE A 3 -16.68 -5.03 9.44
N THR A 4 -16.69 -5.96 8.50
CA THR A 4 -16.08 -7.28 8.63
C THR A 4 -14.61 -7.12 8.27
N PHE A 5 -13.72 -7.86 8.91
CA PHE A 5 -12.28 -7.84 8.62
C PHE A 5 -12.00 -7.95 7.12
N ASP A 6 -12.80 -8.76 6.42
CA ASP A 6 -12.76 -8.93 4.97
C ASP A 6 -13.00 -7.63 4.18
N SER A 7 -13.90 -6.76 4.66
CA SER A 7 -14.16 -5.45 4.02
C SER A 7 -12.99 -4.48 4.20
N ILE A 8 -12.30 -4.55 5.34
CA ILE A 8 -11.12 -3.70 5.60
C ILE A 8 -9.90 -4.25 4.84
N ASP A 9 -9.68 -5.57 4.85
CA ASP A 9 -8.60 -6.21 4.08
C ASP A 9 -8.79 -5.99 2.57
N ALA A 10 -10.02 -6.14 2.05
CA ALA A 10 -10.33 -5.83 0.66
C ALA A 10 -10.05 -4.37 0.31
N THR A 11 -10.42 -3.42 1.19
CA THR A 11 -10.16 -1.99 0.98
C THR A 11 -8.66 -1.68 1.01
N LEU A 12 -7.92 -2.22 1.99
CA LEU A 12 -6.47 -2.05 2.10
C LEU A 12 -5.76 -2.65 0.89
N ARG A 13 -6.15 -3.86 0.47
CA ARG A 13 -5.59 -4.52 -0.71
C ARG A 13 -5.86 -3.73 -1.99
N GLN A 14 -7.07 -3.17 -2.13
CA GLN A 14 -7.43 -2.33 -3.27
C GLN A 14 -6.65 -1.00 -3.30
N ILE A 15 -6.38 -0.39 -2.14
CA ILE A 15 -5.55 0.81 -2.04
C ILE A 15 -4.10 0.50 -2.40
N THR A 16 -3.54 -0.60 -1.90
CA THR A 16 -2.17 -1.04 -2.23
C THR A 16 -2.02 -1.36 -3.71
N GLN A 17 -2.97 -2.10 -4.30
CA GLN A 17 -2.97 -2.41 -5.73
C GLN A 17 -3.00 -1.14 -6.60
N ARG A 18 -3.87 -0.18 -6.28
CA ARG A 18 -3.91 1.10 -7.00
C ARG A 18 -2.59 1.86 -6.95
N LYS A 19 -1.87 1.77 -5.84
CA LYS A 19 -0.57 2.45 -5.65
C LYS A 19 0.59 1.71 -6.27
N GLU A 20 0.52 0.39 -6.36
CA GLU A 20 1.41 -0.43 -7.16
C GLU A 20 1.22 -0.13 -8.66
N ASP A 21 -0.02 -0.01 -9.13
CA ASP A 21 -0.34 0.38 -10.50
C ASP A 21 0.17 1.79 -10.85
N ASP A 22 0.05 2.74 -9.91
CA ASP A 22 0.56 4.11 -10.03
C ASP A 22 2.10 4.14 -10.14
N LEU A 23 2.79 3.35 -9.29
CA LEU A 23 4.24 3.19 -9.36
C LEU A 23 4.68 2.53 -10.66
N ARG A 24 3.97 1.48 -11.10
CA ARG A 24 4.24 0.76 -12.34
C ARG A 24 4.05 1.66 -13.56
N THR A 25 3.00 2.48 -13.56
CA THR A 25 2.75 3.48 -14.60
C THR A 25 3.87 4.52 -14.65
N THR A 26 4.35 4.98 -13.49
CA THR A 26 5.47 5.93 -13.39
C THR A 26 6.76 5.32 -13.93
N LEU A 27 7.05 4.06 -13.57
CA LEU A 27 8.20 3.32 -14.08
C LEU A 27 8.12 3.07 -15.59
N ASP A 28 6.96 2.65 -16.11
CA ASP A 28 6.74 2.42 -17.54
C ASP A 28 6.88 3.72 -18.33
N THR A 29 6.41 4.85 -17.78
CA THR A 29 6.55 6.18 -18.40
C THR A 29 8.01 6.62 -18.50
N ILE A 30 8.81 6.35 -17.47
CA ILE A 30 10.24 6.70 -17.45
C ILE A 30 11.05 5.74 -18.31
N ALA A 31 10.75 4.44 -18.27
CA ALA A 31 11.40 3.42 -19.10
C ALA A 31 11.11 3.61 -20.60
N GLY A 32 9.97 4.22 -20.94
CA GLY A 32 9.60 4.58 -22.31
C GLY A 32 10.28 5.85 -22.84
N LYS A 33 11.04 6.59 -22.03
CA LYS A 33 11.80 7.76 -22.49
C LYS A 33 13.18 7.34 -23.00
N ASP A 34 13.54 7.77 -24.21
CA ASP A 34 14.86 7.53 -24.82
C ASP A 34 16.02 8.16 -24.01
N ASN A 35 15.76 9.19 -23.21
CA ASN A 35 16.76 9.83 -22.36
C ASN A 35 16.11 10.41 -21.08
N PRO A 36 15.91 9.60 -20.02
CA PRO A 36 15.31 10.06 -18.77
C PRO A 36 16.21 11.11 -18.10
N ASP A 37 15.62 12.23 -17.67
CA ASP A 37 16.36 13.30 -17.02
C ASP A 37 16.51 13.06 -15.51
N THR A 38 17.38 13.80 -14.85
CA THR A 38 17.63 13.73 -13.41
C THR A 38 16.34 13.92 -12.59
N THR A 39 15.41 14.74 -13.11
CA THR A 39 14.09 14.95 -12.52
C THR A 39 13.23 13.68 -12.56
N ASP A 40 13.28 12.92 -13.65
CA ASP A 40 12.55 11.65 -13.79
C ASP A 40 13.07 10.62 -12.77
N LEU A 41 14.40 10.52 -12.62
CA LEU A 41 15.02 9.64 -11.63
C LEU A 41 14.67 10.03 -10.19
N TYR A 42 14.60 11.33 -9.90
CA TYR A 42 14.18 11.82 -8.58
C TYR A 42 12.72 11.51 -8.29
N GLU A 43 11.83 11.67 -9.27
CA GLU A 43 10.42 11.34 -9.14
C GLU A 43 10.19 9.83 -8.94
N MET A 44 10.99 9.00 -9.60
CA MET A 44 11.03 7.56 -9.38
C MET A 44 11.45 7.21 -7.94
N GLN A 45 12.54 7.80 -7.45
CA GLN A 45 13.02 7.59 -6.08
C GLN A 45 11.97 8.01 -5.05
N ARG A 46 11.33 9.16 -5.25
CA ARG A 46 10.25 9.66 -4.38
C ARG A 46 9.05 8.69 -4.37
N SER A 47 8.62 8.25 -5.54
CA SER A 47 7.48 7.34 -5.69
C SER A 47 7.76 6.00 -5.00
N MET A 48 8.98 5.47 -5.13
CA MET A 48 9.38 4.22 -4.47
C MET A 48 9.42 4.35 -2.94
N GLN A 49 9.89 5.48 -2.42
CA GLN A 49 9.85 5.76 -0.98
C GLN A 49 8.42 5.88 -0.46
N GLN A 50 7.54 6.59 -1.19
CA GLN A 50 6.12 6.69 -0.82
C GLN A 50 5.45 5.32 -0.81
N TRP A 51 5.74 4.47 -1.78
CA TRP A 51 5.23 3.10 -1.82
C TRP A 51 5.71 2.29 -0.62
N THR A 52 7.00 2.37 -0.29
CA THR A 52 7.58 1.68 0.88
C THR A 52 6.86 2.08 2.18
N LEU A 53 6.65 3.38 2.39
CA LEU A 53 5.94 3.88 3.57
C LEU A 53 4.48 3.40 3.60
N MET A 54 3.83 3.33 2.44
CA MET A 54 2.46 2.84 2.35
C MET A 54 2.34 1.34 2.68
N VAL A 55 3.23 0.50 2.15
CA VAL A 55 3.26 -0.95 2.45
C VAL A 55 3.51 -1.18 3.95
N GLN A 56 4.39 -0.39 4.56
CA GLN A 56 4.59 -0.44 6.02
C GLN A 56 3.33 -0.03 6.78
N ALA A 57 2.69 1.08 6.40
CA ALA A 57 1.45 1.53 7.03
C ALA A 57 0.32 0.50 6.89
N GLN A 58 0.19 -0.13 5.71
CA GLN A 58 -0.75 -1.23 5.48
C GLN A 58 -0.47 -2.39 6.41
N SER A 59 0.79 -2.81 6.52
CA SER A 59 1.19 -3.93 7.39
C SER A 59 0.87 -3.65 8.85
N THR A 60 1.10 -2.41 9.31
CA THR A 60 0.72 -1.97 10.66
C THR A 60 -0.79 -2.01 10.85
N MET A 61 -1.58 -1.49 9.90
CA MET A 61 -3.05 -1.51 9.99
C MET A 61 -3.60 -2.94 10.04
N VAL A 62 -3.14 -3.84 9.17
CA VAL A 62 -3.55 -5.25 9.18
C VAL A 62 -3.19 -5.91 10.50
N LYS A 63 -1.99 -5.62 11.03
CA LYS A 63 -1.55 -6.15 12.32
C LYS A 63 -2.41 -5.65 13.49
N GLU A 64 -2.65 -4.34 13.57
CA GLU A 64 -3.51 -3.72 14.59
C GLU A 64 -4.93 -4.28 14.56
N LEU A 65 -5.50 -4.49 13.36
CA LEU A 65 -6.80 -5.13 13.20
C LEU A 65 -6.79 -6.58 13.67
N GLY A 66 -5.76 -7.35 13.29
CA GLY A 66 -5.59 -8.73 13.73
C GLY A 66 -5.43 -8.85 15.25
N ASP A 67 -4.66 -7.95 15.86
CA ASP A 67 -4.43 -7.91 17.31
C ASP A 67 -5.69 -7.46 18.06
N THR A 68 -6.45 -6.51 17.50
CA THR A 68 -7.75 -6.10 18.04
C THR A 68 -8.76 -7.25 18.01
N LEU A 69 -8.85 -7.99 16.90
CA LEU A 69 -9.73 -9.15 16.79
C LEU A 69 -9.34 -10.28 17.75
N LYS A 70 -8.04 -10.57 17.87
CA LYS A 70 -7.55 -11.52 18.87
C LYS A 70 -7.92 -11.07 20.28
N GLY A 71 -7.77 -9.78 20.59
CA GLY A 71 -8.15 -9.22 21.88
C GLY A 71 -9.64 -9.31 22.19
N ILE A 72 -10.50 -9.11 21.18
CA ILE A 72 -11.96 -9.30 21.33
C ILE A 72 -12.28 -10.77 21.58
N VAL A 73 -11.74 -11.69 20.77
CA VAL A 73 -11.97 -13.14 20.93
C VAL A 73 -11.46 -13.64 22.28
N GLN A 74 -10.30 -13.19 22.74
CA GLN A 74 -9.75 -13.52 24.06
C GLN A 74 -10.52 -12.94 25.24
N LYS A 75 -11.27 -11.85 25.05
CA LYS A 75 -12.13 -11.26 26.09
C LYS A 75 -13.55 -11.82 26.07
N ALA A 76 -13.98 -12.38 24.95
CA ALA A 76 -15.33 -12.92 24.74
C ALA A 76 -15.42 -14.43 25.02
N GLY A 77 -14.30 -15.16 24.96
CA GLY A 77 -14.15 -16.52 25.50
C GLY A 77 -13.57 -16.51 26.89
#